data_AF-A0A7R9WM19-F1
#
_entry.id   AF-A0A7R9WM19-F1
#
_cell.length_a   1.000
_cell.length_b   1.000
_cell.length_c   1.000
_cell.angle_alpha   90.00
_cell.angle_beta   90.00
_cell.angle_gamma   90.00
#
_symmetry.space_group_name_H-M   'P 1'
#
loop_
_entity.id
_entity.type
_entity.pdbx_description
1 polymer ?
#
loop_
_entity_poly.entity_id
_entity_poly.type
_entity_poly.pdbx_seq_one_letter_code
_entity_poly.pdbx_strand_id
1 'polypeptide(L)'
;HAREEPPAEKAPLTVKNWLNIVSFVVNTIFTYGVGNAGWFGGNTNGELSRKYQTIITPSSRAFTIWAVIFLFQGLFAAAQMLPRFRSKPVLLDGASYWYPAACLAQVGWTFAFAFEQIPLSLAFMVLLLFSLYGLLYSQYYSESDGSLAEFWVLRFPFAIHAGWITAATALNSSVVAVSRNAAADAQLALGIVSLAVL
;
A
#
# COMPACT_ATOMS: atom_id res chain seq x y z
N HIS A 1 -49.07 16.82 12.01
CA HIS A 1 -48.60 15.67 11.21
C HIS A 1 -47.27 16.01 10.55
N ALA A 2 -46.16 15.69 11.21
CA ALA A 2 -44.85 15.72 10.57
C ALA A 2 -44.83 14.61 9.52
N ARG A 3 -44.54 14.96 8.26
CA ARG A 3 -44.32 13.96 7.20
C ARG A 3 -43.00 13.29 7.54
N GLU A 4 -43.05 12.02 7.91
CA GLU A 4 -41.86 11.17 7.94
C GLU A 4 -41.32 11.13 6.51
N GLU A 5 -40.13 11.69 6.31
CA GLU A 5 -39.42 11.53 5.04
C GLU A 5 -39.16 10.04 4.84
N PRO A 6 -39.45 9.49 3.65
CA PRO A 6 -39.19 8.09 3.37
C PRO A 6 -37.70 7.79 3.60
N PRO A 7 -37.34 6.65 4.22
CA PRO A 7 -35.94 6.33 4.48
C PRO A 7 -35.18 6.37 3.16
N ALA A 8 -34.14 7.21 3.11
CA ALA A 8 -33.30 7.39 1.93
C ALA A 8 -32.91 6.03 1.34
N GLU A 9 -33.28 5.80 0.08
CA GLU A 9 -32.98 4.57 -0.63
C GLU A 9 -31.45 4.34 -0.58
N LYS A 10 -31.03 3.21 -0.02
CA LYS A 10 -29.62 2.92 0.20
C LYS A 10 -28.94 2.80 -1.17
N ALA A 11 -27.98 3.69 -1.45
CA ALA A 11 -27.25 3.70 -2.70
C ALA A 11 -26.74 2.28 -3.08
N PRO A 12 -26.83 1.90 -4.36
CA PRO A 12 -26.33 0.60 -4.82
C PRO A 12 -24.80 0.54 -4.75
N LEU A 13 -24.27 -0.68 -4.73
CA LEU A 13 -22.82 -0.88 -4.88
C LEU A 13 -22.40 -0.56 -6.31
N THR A 14 -21.25 0.07 -6.46
CA THR A 14 -20.66 0.43 -7.76
C THR A 14 -19.55 -0.54 -8.14
N VAL A 15 -19.13 -0.50 -9.41
CA VAL A 15 -17.97 -1.25 -9.91
C VAL A 15 -16.69 -0.93 -9.10
N LYS A 16 -16.52 0.33 -8.68
CA LYS A 16 -15.37 0.76 -7.87
C LYS A 16 -15.32 0.04 -6.52
N ASN A 17 -16.47 -0.20 -5.88
CA ASN A 17 -16.53 -0.93 -4.62
C ASN A 17 -16.02 -2.37 -4.77
N TRP A 18 -16.50 -3.06 -5.82
CA TRP A 18 -16.07 -4.42 -6.15
C TRP A 18 -14.60 -4.49 -6.54
N LEU A 19 -14.15 -3.55 -7.36
CA LEU A 19 -12.75 -3.46 -7.78
C LEU A 19 -11.81 -3.30 -6.59
N ASN A 20 -12.18 -2.47 -5.60
CA ASN A 20 -11.40 -2.29 -4.38
C ASN A 20 -11.30 -3.57 -3.54
N ILE A 21 -12.42 -4.30 -3.34
CA ILE A 21 -12.39 -5.59 -2.62
C ILE A 21 -11.54 -6.61 -3.35
N VAL A 22 -11.76 -6.79 -4.65
CA VAL A 22 -11.02 -7.79 -5.44
C VAL A 22 -9.53 -7.46 -5.42
N SER A 23 -9.17 -6.18 -5.61
CA SER A 23 -7.78 -5.73 -5.56
C SER A 23 -7.15 -5.99 -4.20
N PHE A 24 -7.86 -5.70 -3.10
CA PHE A 24 -7.39 -5.99 -1.74
C PHE A 24 -7.15 -7.49 -1.52
N VAL A 25 -8.11 -8.33 -1.90
CA VAL A 25 -8.01 -9.79 -1.73
C VAL A 25 -6.85 -10.35 -2.53
N VAL A 26 -6.74 -9.99 -3.82
CA VAL A 26 -5.65 -10.43 -4.69
C VAL A 26 -4.30 -9.95 -4.15
N ASN A 27 -4.19 -8.68 -3.75
CA ASN A 27 -2.97 -8.13 -3.18
C ASN A 27 -2.56 -8.84 -1.88
N THR A 28 -3.52 -9.12 -1.00
CA THR A 28 -3.27 -9.86 0.24
C THR A 28 -2.75 -11.26 -0.03
N ILE A 29 -3.43 -12.00 -0.93
CA ILE A 29 -3.04 -13.37 -1.28
C ILE A 29 -1.61 -13.40 -1.82
N PHE A 30 -1.26 -12.53 -2.76
CA PHE A 30 0.07 -12.56 -3.36
C PHE A 30 1.15 -12.00 -2.45
N THR A 31 0.89 -10.91 -1.70
CA THR A 31 1.87 -10.36 -0.75
C THR A 31 2.26 -11.40 0.30
N TYR A 32 1.30 -12.10 0.91
CA TYR A 32 1.60 -13.10 1.92
C TYR A 32 2.05 -14.44 1.31
N GLY A 33 1.41 -14.88 0.24
CA GLY A 33 1.75 -16.15 -0.42
C GLY A 33 3.15 -16.13 -1.03
N VAL A 34 3.44 -15.13 -1.88
CA VAL A 34 4.74 -15.02 -2.56
C VAL A 34 5.77 -14.38 -1.62
N GLY A 35 5.46 -13.21 -1.07
CA GLY A 35 6.43 -12.43 -0.29
C GLY A 35 6.78 -13.03 1.08
N ASN A 36 5.86 -13.73 1.74
CA ASN A 36 6.13 -14.31 3.08
C ASN A 36 6.24 -15.83 3.08
N ALA A 37 5.47 -16.54 2.26
CA ALA A 37 5.47 -18.00 2.22
C ALA A 37 6.32 -18.59 1.08
N GLY A 38 6.90 -17.78 0.19
CA GLY A 38 7.76 -18.24 -0.89
C GLY A 38 7.02 -19.05 -1.96
N TRP A 39 5.74 -18.75 -2.21
CA TRP A 39 4.98 -19.39 -3.29
C TRP A 39 5.69 -19.26 -4.63
N PHE A 40 5.47 -20.26 -5.49
CA PHE A 40 6.10 -20.37 -6.81
C PHE A 40 7.64 -20.49 -6.77
N GLY A 41 8.22 -20.86 -5.61
CA GLY A 41 9.66 -21.05 -5.45
C GLY A 41 10.45 -19.75 -5.37
N GLY A 42 9.78 -18.60 -5.15
CA GLY A 42 10.44 -17.32 -4.91
C GLY A 42 11.02 -17.23 -3.49
N ASN A 43 12.01 -16.35 -3.31
CA ASN A 43 12.55 -16.07 -1.99
C ASN A 43 11.56 -15.23 -1.17
N THR A 44 11.55 -15.42 0.14
CA THR A 44 10.77 -14.58 1.05
C THR A 44 11.43 -13.20 1.23
N ASN A 45 10.61 -12.21 1.60
CA ASN A 45 11.06 -10.85 1.93
C ASN A 45 12.15 -10.87 3.02
N GLY A 46 12.00 -11.76 4.01
CA GLY A 46 12.97 -11.91 5.09
C GLY A 46 14.31 -12.49 4.64
N GLU A 47 14.30 -13.45 3.71
CA GLU A 47 15.52 -14.02 3.13
C GLU A 47 16.26 -13.00 2.29
N LEU A 48 15.56 -12.28 1.41
CA LEU A 48 16.18 -11.25 0.57
C LEU A 48 16.67 -10.06 1.36
N SER A 49 15.97 -9.67 2.43
CA SER A 49 16.46 -8.66 3.36
C SER A 49 17.75 -9.10 4.05
N ARG A 50 17.91 -10.39 4.41
CA ARG A 50 19.16 -10.95 4.94
C ARG A 50 20.27 -11.07 3.87
N LYS A 51 19.90 -11.34 2.63
CA LYS A 51 20.85 -11.44 1.50
C LYS A 51 21.42 -10.08 1.11
N TYR A 52 20.56 -9.08 0.95
CA TYR A 52 20.92 -7.73 0.54
C TYR A 52 21.00 -6.78 1.73
N GLN A 53 21.95 -7.04 2.64
CA GLN A 53 22.21 -6.16 3.78
C GLN A 53 22.73 -4.80 3.29
N THR A 54 21.98 -3.75 3.55
CA THR A 54 22.35 -2.35 3.42
C THR A 54 22.77 -1.77 4.77
N ILE A 55 23.38 -0.57 4.76
CA ILE A 55 23.81 0.17 5.95
C ILE A 55 22.69 0.36 6.98
N ILE A 56 21.44 0.46 6.51
CA ILE A 56 20.27 0.70 7.34
C ILE A 56 19.20 -0.38 7.17
N THR A 57 19.63 -1.64 7.02
CA THR A 57 18.69 -2.75 6.89
C THR A 57 17.76 -2.79 8.10
N PRO A 58 16.43 -2.71 7.91
CA PRO A 58 15.52 -2.72 9.02
C PRO A 58 15.59 -4.07 9.74
N SER A 59 15.37 -4.05 11.05
CA SER A 59 15.21 -5.29 11.81
C SER A 59 14.05 -6.12 11.24
N SER A 60 14.11 -7.44 11.37
CA SER A 60 13.02 -8.34 10.94
C SER A 60 11.66 -7.99 11.54
N ARG A 61 11.64 -7.36 12.72
CA ARG A 61 10.42 -6.84 13.37
C ARG A 61 9.77 -5.69 12.60
N ALA A 62 10.50 -4.93 11.79
CA ALA A 62 9.92 -3.84 11.00
C ALA A 62 8.83 -4.35 10.04
N PHE A 63 8.94 -5.59 9.55
CA PHE A 63 7.94 -6.18 8.66
C PHE A 63 6.59 -6.49 9.34
N THR A 64 6.48 -6.43 10.68
CA THR A 64 5.18 -6.58 11.35
C THR A 64 4.22 -5.44 11.04
N ILE A 65 4.72 -4.29 10.56
CA ILE A 65 3.89 -3.18 10.10
C ILE A 65 2.93 -3.60 8.97
N TRP A 66 3.30 -4.58 8.15
CA TRP A 66 2.44 -5.11 7.10
C TRP A 66 1.14 -5.69 7.67
N ALA A 67 1.20 -6.39 8.81
CA ALA A 67 -0.02 -6.90 9.46
C ALA A 67 -0.96 -5.75 9.86
N VAL A 68 -0.40 -4.64 10.37
CA VAL A 68 -1.17 -3.44 10.74
C VAL A 68 -1.77 -2.78 9.49
N ILE A 69 -0.97 -2.59 8.43
CA ILE A 69 -1.44 -2.00 7.17
C ILE A 69 -2.57 -2.83 6.56
N PHE A 70 -2.40 -4.15 6.45
CA PHE A 70 -3.40 -5.04 5.89
C PHE A 70 -4.66 -5.15 6.76
N LEU A 71 -4.53 -5.04 8.09
CA LEU A 71 -5.68 -4.97 8.99
C LEU A 71 -6.54 -3.73 8.70
N PHE A 72 -5.93 -2.55 8.61
CA PHE A 72 -6.65 -1.32 8.31
C PHE A 72 -7.21 -1.30 6.89
N GLN A 73 -6.49 -1.84 5.91
CA GLN A 73 -7.01 -2.00 4.55
C GLN A 73 -8.15 -3.02 4.48
N GLY A 74 -8.12 -4.08 5.28
CA GLY A 74 -9.23 -5.03 5.41
C GLY A 74 -10.47 -4.38 6.03
N LEU A 75 -10.29 -3.55 7.06
CA LEU A 75 -11.36 -2.75 7.64
C LEU A 75 -11.98 -1.81 6.59
N PHE A 76 -11.15 -1.11 5.82
CA PHE A 76 -11.60 -0.30 4.69
C PHE A 76 -12.40 -1.15 3.68
N ALA A 77 -11.84 -2.26 3.23
CA ALA A 77 -12.40 -3.11 2.19
C ALA A 77 -13.77 -3.68 2.59
N ALA A 78 -13.96 -4.04 3.86
CA ALA A 78 -15.24 -4.48 4.38
C ALA A 78 -16.22 -3.32 4.59
N ALA A 79 -15.77 -2.24 5.25
CA ALA A 79 -16.63 -1.13 5.63
C ALA A 79 -17.18 -0.37 4.41
N GLN A 80 -16.39 -0.23 3.35
CA GLN A 80 -16.81 0.44 2.11
C GLN A 80 -17.95 -0.28 1.37
N MET A 81 -18.34 -1.50 1.76
CA MET A 81 -19.54 -2.18 1.26
C MET A 81 -20.81 -1.80 2.01
N LEU A 82 -20.70 -1.19 3.20
CA LEU A 82 -21.84 -0.85 4.04
C LEU A 82 -22.58 0.39 3.50
N PRO A 83 -23.90 0.51 3.67
CA PRO A 83 -24.69 1.66 3.19
C PRO A 83 -24.15 3.01 3.67
N ARG A 84 -23.54 3.01 4.86
CA ARG A 84 -22.93 4.20 5.49
C ARG A 84 -21.73 4.77 4.71
N PHE A 85 -21.00 3.94 3.98
CA PHE A 85 -19.72 4.33 3.38
C PHE A 85 -19.66 4.17 1.86
N ARG A 86 -20.45 3.25 1.29
CA ARG A 86 -20.35 2.81 -0.11
C ARG A 86 -20.49 3.90 -1.18
N SER A 87 -21.17 4.99 -0.86
CA SER A 87 -21.45 6.11 -1.78
C SER A 87 -20.70 7.39 -1.41
N LYS A 88 -19.74 7.33 -0.48
CA LYS A 88 -19.01 8.52 -0.05
C LYS A 88 -18.04 9.02 -1.15
N PRO A 89 -17.96 10.34 -1.40
CA PRO A 89 -17.05 10.91 -2.38
C PRO A 89 -15.57 10.56 -2.13
N VAL A 90 -15.12 10.57 -0.86
CA VAL A 90 -13.74 10.16 -0.49
C VAL A 90 -13.37 8.74 -0.95
N LEU A 91 -14.37 7.86 -1.11
CA LEU A 91 -14.19 6.51 -1.63
C LEU A 91 -14.28 6.49 -3.16
N LEU A 92 -15.39 7.01 -3.71
CA LEU A 92 -15.67 6.88 -5.14
C LEU A 92 -14.75 7.75 -5.99
N ASP A 93 -14.44 8.95 -5.55
CA ASP A 93 -13.63 9.94 -6.28
C ASP A 93 -12.22 10.03 -5.69
N GLY A 94 -12.10 9.95 -4.36
CA GLY A 94 -10.82 9.96 -3.67
C GLY A 94 -10.00 8.69 -3.93
N ALA A 95 -10.47 7.54 -3.43
CA ALA A 95 -9.76 6.28 -3.65
C ALA A 95 -9.83 5.81 -5.11
N SER A 96 -11.02 5.88 -5.72
CA SER A 96 -11.27 5.67 -7.16
C SER A 96 -10.44 4.50 -7.74
N TYR A 97 -9.70 4.73 -8.84
CA TYR A 97 -8.81 3.76 -9.47
C TYR A 97 -7.38 3.76 -8.89
N TRP A 98 -7.06 4.69 -8.00
CA TRP A 98 -5.74 4.77 -7.38
C TRP A 98 -5.46 3.59 -6.47
N TYR A 99 -6.47 3.13 -5.71
CA TYR A 99 -6.29 1.99 -4.81
C TYR A 99 -6.02 0.67 -5.56
N PRO A 100 -6.79 0.31 -6.60
CA PRO A 100 -6.48 -0.82 -7.47
C PRO A 100 -5.10 -0.72 -8.12
N ALA A 101 -4.70 0.46 -8.59
CA ALA A 101 -3.37 0.67 -9.16
C ALA A 101 -2.25 0.43 -8.13
N ALA A 102 -2.42 0.93 -6.90
CA ALA A 102 -1.51 0.64 -5.79
C ALA A 102 -1.44 -0.85 -5.49
N CYS A 103 -2.58 -1.54 -5.38
CA CYS A 103 -2.62 -2.99 -5.17
C CYS A 103 -1.87 -3.76 -6.28
N LEU A 104 -2.07 -3.39 -7.54
CA LEU A 104 -1.39 -4.02 -8.67
C LEU A 104 0.13 -3.77 -8.64
N ALA A 105 0.54 -2.54 -8.35
CA ALA A 105 1.96 -2.19 -8.22
C ALA A 105 2.62 -2.96 -7.06
N GLN A 106 1.91 -3.14 -5.94
CA GLN A 106 2.40 -3.93 -4.81
C GLN A 106 2.54 -5.42 -5.14
N VAL A 107 1.59 -5.99 -5.87
CA VAL A 107 1.72 -7.36 -6.39
C VAL A 107 2.94 -7.45 -7.32
N GLY A 108 3.08 -6.51 -8.26
CA GLY A 108 4.25 -6.43 -9.15
C GLY A 108 5.57 -6.34 -8.39
N TRP A 109 5.63 -5.50 -7.36
CA TRP A 109 6.79 -5.41 -6.46
C TRP A 109 7.08 -6.75 -5.78
N THR A 110 6.04 -7.41 -5.26
CA THR A 110 6.19 -8.69 -4.55
C THR A 110 6.84 -9.75 -5.44
N PHE A 111 6.36 -9.91 -6.67
CA PHE A 111 6.95 -10.83 -7.63
C PHE A 111 8.37 -10.41 -8.03
N ALA A 112 8.56 -9.13 -8.39
CA ALA A 112 9.87 -8.64 -8.80
C ALA A 112 10.93 -8.82 -7.71
N PHE A 113 10.56 -8.57 -6.45
CA PHE A 113 11.46 -8.75 -5.32
C PHE A 113 11.73 -10.24 -5.07
N ALA A 114 10.71 -11.07 -4.92
CA ALA A 114 10.84 -12.51 -4.62
C ALA A 114 11.72 -13.27 -5.64
N PHE A 115 11.66 -12.88 -6.92
CA PHE A 115 12.47 -13.44 -8.00
C PHE A 115 13.73 -12.62 -8.33
N GLU A 116 14.17 -11.79 -7.38
CA GLU A 116 15.44 -11.05 -7.41
C GLU A 116 15.61 -10.11 -8.61
N GLN A 117 14.52 -9.68 -9.21
CA GLN A 117 14.48 -8.61 -10.21
C GLN A 117 14.56 -7.25 -9.50
N ILE A 118 15.65 -7.01 -8.78
CA ILE A 118 15.78 -5.91 -7.81
C ILE A 118 15.56 -4.50 -8.44
N PRO A 119 16.09 -4.16 -9.62
CA PRO A 119 15.78 -2.88 -10.25
C PRO A 119 14.30 -2.73 -10.63
N LEU A 120 13.67 -3.83 -11.05
CA LEU A 120 12.25 -3.86 -11.37
C LEU A 120 11.40 -3.73 -10.11
N SER A 121 11.85 -4.30 -8.97
CA SER A 121 11.18 -4.10 -7.69
C SER A 121 11.15 -2.60 -7.35
N LEU A 122 12.27 -1.88 -7.49
CA LEU A 122 12.30 -0.45 -7.23
C LEU A 122 11.33 0.32 -8.15
N ALA A 123 11.24 -0.04 -9.43
CA ALA A 123 10.28 0.58 -10.36
C ALA A 123 8.83 0.39 -9.90
N PHE A 124 8.46 -0.82 -9.48
CA PHE A 124 7.13 -1.09 -8.91
C PHE A 124 6.91 -0.37 -7.57
N MET A 125 7.94 -0.24 -6.73
CA MET A 125 7.85 0.49 -5.46
C MET A 125 7.56 1.99 -5.70
N VAL A 126 8.23 2.60 -6.69
CA VAL A 126 7.96 3.99 -7.10
C VAL A 126 6.55 4.13 -7.67
N LEU A 127 6.10 3.19 -8.51
CA LEU A 127 4.73 3.19 -9.04
C LEU A 127 3.68 3.06 -7.93
N LEU A 128 3.94 2.20 -6.93
CA LEU A 128 3.11 2.05 -5.74
C LEU A 128 3.05 3.36 -4.95
N LEU A 129 4.20 3.98 -4.70
CA LEU A 129 4.31 5.26 -4.01
C LEU A 129 3.54 6.36 -4.74
N PHE A 130 3.72 6.48 -6.05
CA PHE A 130 2.98 7.41 -6.90
C PHE A 130 1.47 7.19 -6.80
N SER A 131 1.02 5.93 -6.86
CA SER A 131 -0.39 5.57 -6.74
C SER A 131 -0.98 5.95 -5.38
N LEU A 132 -0.22 5.74 -4.29
CA LEU A 132 -0.65 6.08 -2.93
C LEU A 132 -0.69 7.59 -2.71
N TYR A 133 0.29 8.36 -3.19
CA TYR A 133 0.24 9.82 -3.08
C TYR A 133 -0.85 10.42 -3.98
N GLY A 134 -1.07 9.87 -5.18
CA GLY A 134 -2.20 10.21 -6.04
C GLY A 134 -3.54 9.96 -5.35
N LEU A 135 -3.66 8.83 -4.65
CA LEU A 135 -4.81 8.51 -3.81
C LEU A 135 -5.00 9.56 -2.71
N LEU A 136 -3.97 9.82 -1.91
CA LEU A 136 -4.06 10.76 -0.79
C LEU A 136 -4.40 12.17 -1.26
N TYR A 137 -3.80 12.61 -2.37
CA TYR A 137 -4.13 13.87 -3.02
C TYR A 137 -5.59 13.92 -3.46
N SER A 138 -6.08 12.89 -4.16
CA SER A 138 -7.47 12.82 -4.59
C SER A 138 -8.44 12.82 -3.39
N GLN A 139 -8.11 12.09 -2.32
CA GLN A 139 -8.89 12.10 -1.08
C GLN A 139 -8.91 13.48 -0.41
N TYR A 140 -7.80 14.22 -0.44
CA TYR A 140 -7.72 15.56 0.15
C TYR A 140 -8.71 16.53 -0.51
N TYR A 141 -8.90 16.45 -1.84
CA TYR A 141 -9.84 17.29 -2.59
C TYR A 141 -11.27 16.72 -2.68
N SER A 142 -11.49 15.51 -2.21
CA SER A 142 -12.83 14.91 -2.16
C SER A 142 -13.65 15.49 -1.02
N GLU A 143 -14.97 15.64 -1.23
CA GLU A 143 -15.88 16.04 -0.17
C GLU A 143 -15.75 15.10 1.05
N SER A 144 -15.73 15.73 2.23
CA SER A 144 -15.52 15.09 3.52
C SER A 144 -16.68 15.42 4.43
N ASP A 145 -17.19 14.42 5.15
CA ASP A 145 -18.16 14.68 6.22
C ASP A 145 -17.49 15.09 7.54
N GLY A 146 -16.16 15.18 7.58
CA GLY A 146 -15.38 15.56 8.76
C GLY A 146 -15.44 14.56 9.91
N SER A 147 -16.05 13.39 9.72
CA SER A 147 -16.25 12.42 10.81
C SER A 147 -14.97 11.63 11.12
N LEU A 148 -14.77 11.30 12.40
CA LEU A 148 -13.70 10.40 12.82
C LEU A 148 -13.81 9.02 12.17
N ALA A 149 -15.03 8.55 11.93
CA ALA A 149 -15.27 7.29 11.23
C ALA A 149 -14.77 7.35 9.78
N GLU A 150 -14.97 8.46 9.07
CA GLU A 150 -14.39 8.65 7.74
C GLU A 150 -12.86 8.60 7.80
N PHE A 151 -12.25 9.32 8.74
CA PHE A 151 -10.79 9.35 8.86
C PHE A 151 -10.23 7.95 9.09
N TRP A 152 -10.65 7.26 10.14
CA TRP A 152 -10.07 5.98 10.55
C TRP A 152 -10.34 4.85 9.56
N VAL A 153 -11.48 4.88 8.86
CA VAL A 153 -11.91 3.78 7.99
C VAL A 153 -11.55 4.04 6.53
N LEU A 154 -11.64 5.28 6.05
CA LEU A 154 -11.52 5.60 4.62
C LEU A 154 -10.22 6.32 4.25
N ARG A 155 -9.53 6.99 5.19
CA ARG A 155 -8.32 7.78 4.89
C ARG A 155 -7.06 7.19 5.52
N PHE A 156 -7.12 6.90 6.82
CA PHE A 156 -6.00 6.38 7.61
C PHE A 156 -5.35 5.12 7.03
N PRO A 157 -6.09 4.11 6.51
CA PRO A 157 -5.49 2.91 5.94
C PRO A 157 -4.50 3.20 4.80
N PHE A 158 -4.76 4.23 4.01
CA PHE A 158 -3.88 4.64 2.91
C PHE A 158 -2.76 5.55 3.37
N ALA A 159 -3.01 6.39 4.38
CA ALA A 159 -1.98 7.27 4.94
C ALA A 159 -0.85 6.46 5.61
N ILE A 160 -1.20 5.46 6.43
CA ILE A 160 -0.20 4.57 7.04
C ILE A 160 0.54 3.74 5.98
N HIS A 161 -0.17 3.30 4.93
CA HIS A 161 0.45 2.58 3.83
C HIS A 161 1.45 3.47 3.07
N ALA A 162 1.06 4.69 2.71
CA ALA A 162 1.95 5.65 2.03
C ALA A 162 3.20 5.95 2.85
N GLY A 163 3.05 6.22 4.15
CA GLY A 163 4.19 6.45 5.06
C GLY A 163 5.18 5.29 5.07
N TRP A 164 4.68 4.05 5.11
CA TRP A 164 5.53 2.86 5.02
C TRP A 164 6.21 2.71 3.66
N ILE A 165 5.49 2.94 2.54
CA ILE A 165 6.09 2.81 1.20
C ILE A 165 7.12 3.90 0.93
N THR A 166 6.99 5.10 1.51
CA THR A 166 8.04 6.12 1.46
C THR A 166 9.36 5.60 2.03
N ALA A 167 9.32 5.05 3.24
CA ALA A 167 10.46 4.40 3.89
C ALA A 167 11.00 3.21 3.05
N ALA A 168 10.10 2.34 2.58
CA ALA A 168 10.45 1.15 1.82
C ALA A 168 11.09 1.50 0.46
N THR A 169 10.70 2.59 -0.18
CA THR A 169 11.28 3.06 -1.46
C THR A 169 12.72 3.50 -1.29
N ALA A 170 13.02 4.25 -0.23
CA ALA A 170 14.39 4.66 0.10
C ALA A 170 15.28 3.43 0.39
N LEU A 171 14.79 2.51 1.21
CA LEU A 171 15.47 1.26 1.51
C LEU A 171 15.68 0.39 0.26
N ASN A 172 14.67 0.27 -0.61
CA ASN A 172 14.78 -0.54 -1.83
C ASN A 172 15.80 0.04 -2.81
N SER A 173 15.98 1.37 -2.84
CA SER A 173 17.07 2.01 -3.59
C SER A 173 18.45 1.60 -3.08
N SER A 174 18.62 1.51 -1.76
CA SER A 174 19.85 0.98 -1.15
C SER A 174 20.06 -0.50 -1.51
N VAL A 175 18.99 -1.30 -1.56
CA VAL A 175 19.06 -2.72 -1.97
C VAL A 175 19.51 -2.86 -3.43
N VAL A 176 19.04 -2.00 -4.35
CA VAL A 176 19.51 -1.95 -5.75
C VAL A 176 21.02 -1.68 -5.83
N ALA A 177 21.53 -0.78 -5.00
CA ALA A 177 22.97 -0.47 -4.98
C ALA A 177 23.81 -1.66 -4.51
N VAL A 178 23.38 -2.32 -3.43
CA VAL A 178 24.03 -3.54 -2.92
C VAL A 178 23.94 -4.66 -3.96
N SER A 179 22.77 -4.88 -4.59
CA SER A 179 22.59 -5.96 -5.57
C SER A 179 23.46 -5.79 -6.82
N ARG A 180 23.90 -4.56 -7.12
CA ARG A 180 24.79 -4.22 -8.24
C ARG A 180 26.27 -4.11 -7.84
N ASN A 181 26.63 -4.42 -6.60
CA ASN A 181 27.97 -4.21 -6.05
C ASN A 181 28.48 -2.77 -6.27
N ALA A 182 27.61 -1.78 -6.06
CA ALA A 182 27.99 -0.37 -6.16
C ALA A 182 29.13 -0.02 -5.19
N ALA A 183 29.92 1.01 -5.52
CA ALA A 183 31.01 1.47 -4.67
C ALA A 183 30.52 1.90 -3.27
N ALA A 184 31.41 1.80 -2.28
CA ALA A 184 31.06 2.00 -0.87
C ALA A 184 30.55 3.43 -0.57
N ASP A 185 31.09 4.42 -1.26
CA ASP A 185 30.65 5.82 -1.21
C ASP A 185 29.21 6.00 -1.71
N ALA A 186 28.83 5.34 -2.81
CA ALA A 186 27.47 5.35 -3.33
C ALA A 186 26.49 4.66 -2.36
N GLN A 187 26.88 3.54 -1.77
CA GLN A 187 26.07 2.86 -0.75
C GLN A 187 25.90 3.74 0.50
N LEU A 188 26.97 4.43 0.92
CA LEU A 188 26.93 5.39 2.03
C LEU A 188 25.99 6.56 1.76
N ALA A 189 26.10 7.19 0.58
CA ALA A 189 25.24 8.29 0.20
C ALA A 189 23.76 7.88 0.21
N LEU A 190 23.42 6.71 -0.33
CA LEU A 190 22.06 6.18 -0.29
C LEU A 190 21.58 5.86 1.13
N GLY A 191 22.48 5.36 2.00
CA GLY A 191 22.18 5.16 3.41
C GLY A 191 21.83 6.48 4.12
N ILE A 192 22.60 7.54 3.89
CA ILE A 192 22.34 8.87 4.45
C ILE A 192 21.01 9.44 3.96
N VAL A 193 20.76 9.40 2.63
CA VAL A 193 19.50 9.88 2.05
C VAL A 193 18.33 9.09 2.62
N SER A 194 18.47 7.78 2.74
CA SER A 194 17.39 6.95 3.27
C SER A 194 17.11 7.25 4.74
N LEU A 195 18.14 7.51 5.56
CA LEU A 195 17.94 7.97 6.94
C LEU A 195 17.25 9.32 7.04
N ALA A 196 17.48 10.23 6.09
CA ALA A 196 16.81 11.53 6.07
C ALA A 196 15.32 11.44 5.68
N VAL A 197 14.91 10.35 5.01
CA VAL A 197 13.53 10.08 4.59
C VAL A 197 12.72 9.37 5.67
N LEU A 198 13.39 8.58 6.52
CA LEU A 198 12.80 7.81 7.63
C LEU A 198 12.43 8.70 8.83
#